data_AF-A0A917X6E8-F1
#
_entry.id   AF-A0A917X6E8-F1
#
_cell.length_a   1.000
_cell.length_b   1.000
_cell.length_c   1.000
_cell.angle_alpha   90.00
_cell.angle_beta   90.00
_cell.angle_gamma   90.00
#
_symmetry.space_group_name_H-M   'P 1'
#
loop_
_entity.id
_entity.type
_entity.pdbx_description
1 polymer ?
#
loop_
_entity_poly.entity_id
_entity_poly.type
_entity_poly.pdbx_seq_one_letter_code
_entity_poly.pdbx_strand_id
1 'polypeptide(L)'
;MTKISVEPVVAPSPVRRQGLRLWLTVAAAVVALAAGGFVTFRLTSTMPAPQIKQTLPQTYTIPGAAPVLPWPQAGQATVEIDGLGRVGSSGGSRPVPIASVTKVMTAYLILRDHPLRLDENGPTLTVSAEEAAAYPAQLASGQSVVQVVAGEVLTERQALEALLLPSANNVAHILARWDAGSSDAFVTKMNQAAAQLGMANTKYTDPSGLAATTVSTADDQVTLARVAMQVPVLAQIVAMSKVTLPVVGQVENVNTQLGKDGLVGIKTGFTDEAGGCLLFAADFSAEGQRFRVIGAVLAPGPSPADAFEASRRLIQASTGLLHKYKVVHAGEVVATLRGPTGRSTTLAATGDVDVVGWPGLTYRIDTVGALPGRIAAGTGAGTLKYTALATAATTAVQATDALEPPSWWERITHG
;
A
#
# COMPACT_ATOMS: atom_id res chain seq x y z
N MET A 1 -102.05 -53.49 40.17
CA MET A 1 -102.26 -52.14 40.72
C MET A 1 -100.91 -51.49 40.95
N THR A 2 -100.49 -50.58 40.06
CA THR A 2 -99.44 -49.58 40.36
C THR A 2 -99.70 -48.36 39.47
N LYS A 3 -100.16 -47.25 40.07
CA LYS A 3 -100.23 -45.91 39.48
C LYS A 3 -98.90 -45.21 39.72
N ILE A 4 -98.26 -44.63 38.70
CA ILE A 4 -97.29 -43.53 38.82
C ILE A 4 -97.40 -42.70 37.52
N SER A 5 -98.17 -41.61 37.54
CA SER A 5 -97.74 -40.19 37.57
C SER A 5 -96.94 -39.73 36.35
N VAL A 6 -97.58 -38.91 35.52
CA VAL A 6 -96.98 -38.14 34.43
C VAL A 6 -96.82 -36.70 34.93
N GLU A 7 -95.59 -36.20 35.02
CA GLU A 7 -95.29 -34.77 35.17
C GLU A 7 -95.26 -34.09 33.78
N PRO A 8 -95.70 -32.82 33.65
CA PRO A 8 -95.70 -32.12 32.39
C PRO A 8 -94.29 -31.59 32.04
N VAL A 9 -93.92 -31.77 30.77
CA VAL A 9 -92.69 -31.23 30.17
C VAL A 9 -92.79 -29.71 30.06
N VAL A 10 -91.90 -28.99 30.74
CA VAL A 10 -91.67 -27.56 30.54
C VAL A 10 -90.86 -27.37 29.26
N ALA A 11 -91.42 -26.68 28.27
CA ALA A 11 -90.71 -26.32 27.05
C ALA A 11 -89.63 -25.25 27.32
N PRO A 12 -88.36 -25.46 26.96
CA PRO A 12 -87.36 -24.39 27.03
C PRO A 12 -87.59 -23.37 25.90
N SER A 13 -87.53 -22.09 26.29
CA SER A 13 -87.72 -20.90 25.45
C SER A 13 -86.72 -20.77 24.29
N PRO A 14 -87.10 -20.16 23.15
CA PRO A 14 -86.20 -19.93 22.04
C PRO A 14 -85.35 -18.68 22.32
N VAL A 15 -84.10 -18.84 22.75
CA VAL A 15 -83.17 -17.70 22.85
C VAL A 15 -81.88 -18.00 22.09
N ARG A 16 -81.50 -17.01 21.26
CA ARG A 16 -80.14 -16.74 20.76
C ARG A 16 -79.60 -17.42 19.49
N ARG A 17 -80.39 -17.52 18.40
CA ARG A 17 -79.79 -17.59 17.04
C ARG A 17 -79.12 -16.28 16.58
N GLN A 18 -79.50 -15.13 17.14
CA GLN A 18 -78.93 -13.82 16.77
C GLN A 18 -77.54 -13.54 17.37
N GLY A 19 -77.26 -13.97 18.60
CA GLY A 19 -75.96 -13.74 19.25
C GLY A 19 -74.81 -14.49 18.59
N LEU A 20 -75.07 -15.72 18.10
CA LEU A 20 -74.08 -16.51 17.36
C LEU A 20 -73.74 -15.89 16.00
N ARG A 21 -74.74 -15.34 15.29
CA ARG A 21 -74.53 -14.63 14.02
C ARG A 21 -73.68 -13.37 14.21
N LEU A 22 -73.96 -12.59 15.26
CA LEU A 22 -73.17 -11.39 15.58
C LEU A 22 -71.72 -11.74 15.96
N TRP A 23 -71.51 -12.80 16.74
CA TRP A 23 -70.18 -13.30 17.07
C TRP A 23 -69.40 -13.79 15.83
N LEU A 24 -70.07 -14.51 14.92
CA LEU A 24 -69.46 -14.96 13.67
C LEU A 24 -69.10 -13.77 12.76
N THR A 25 -69.94 -12.73 12.69
CA THR A 25 -69.63 -11.52 11.91
C THR A 25 -68.49 -10.71 12.52
N VAL A 26 -68.43 -10.58 13.84
CA VAL A 26 -67.33 -9.89 14.54
C VAL A 26 -66.03 -10.68 14.39
N ALA A 27 -66.06 -12.00 14.56
CA ALA A 27 -64.89 -12.85 14.35
C ALA A 27 -64.39 -12.77 12.90
N ALA A 28 -65.29 -12.80 11.91
CA ALA A 28 -64.93 -12.61 10.51
C ALA A 28 -64.33 -11.23 10.24
N ALA A 29 -64.86 -10.16 10.86
CA ALA A 29 -64.31 -8.81 10.73
C ALA A 29 -62.93 -8.66 11.36
N VAL A 30 -62.70 -9.29 12.53
CA VAL A 30 -61.38 -9.31 13.19
C VAL A 30 -60.36 -10.08 12.35
N VAL A 31 -60.74 -11.23 11.79
CA VAL A 31 -59.87 -11.99 10.88
C VAL A 31 -59.57 -11.20 9.61
N ALA A 32 -60.55 -10.50 9.05
CA ALA A 32 -60.34 -9.65 7.87
C ALA A 32 -59.42 -8.45 8.16
N LEU A 33 -59.56 -7.82 9.33
CA LEU A 33 -58.67 -6.74 9.77
C LEU A 33 -57.25 -7.25 10.07
N ALA A 34 -57.11 -8.42 10.68
CA ALA A 34 -55.81 -9.04 10.93
C ALA A 34 -55.13 -9.47 9.62
N ALA A 35 -55.89 -10.04 8.67
CA ALA A 35 -55.38 -10.39 7.34
C ALA A 35 -55.00 -9.13 6.54
N GLY A 36 -55.84 -8.09 6.59
CA GLY A 36 -55.55 -6.79 5.98
C GLY A 36 -54.29 -6.15 6.58
N GLY A 37 -54.19 -6.12 7.91
CA GLY A 37 -53.01 -5.63 8.64
C GLY A 37 -51.74 -6.42 8.33
N PHE A 38 -51.85 -7.75 8.20
CA PHE A 38 -50.73 -8.60 7.79
C PHE A 38 -50.28 -8.29 6.35
N VAL A 39 -51.21 -8.17 5.40
CA VAL A 39 -50.90 -7.80 4.01
C VAL A 39 -50.27 -6.40 3.94
N THR A 40 -50.83 -5.41 4.65
CA THR A 40 -50.27 -4.05 4.71
C THR A 40 -48.88 -4.06 5.30
N PHE A 41 -48.67 -4.73 6.44
CA PHE A 41 -47.37 -4.86 7.07
C PHE A 41 -46.33 -5.41 6.09
N ARG A 42 -46.65 -6.51 5.38
CA ARG A 42 -45.76 -7.18 4.40
C ARG A 42 -45.45 -6.33 3.16
N LEU A 43 -46.41 -5.53 2.71
CA LEU A 43 -46.21 -4.60 1.58
C LEU A 43 -45.40 -3.36 2.00
N THR A 44 -45.39 -3.01 3.28
CA THR A 44 -44.66 -1.85 3.81
C THR A 44 -43.30 -2.21 4.43
N SER A 45 -43.07 -3.47 4.79
CA SER A 45 -41.80 -3.91 5.38
C SER A 45 -40.66 -3.87 4.35
N THR A 46 -39.49 -3.42 4.80
CA THR A 46 -38.27 -3.34 4.00
C THR A 46 -37.75 -4.75 3.73
N MET A 47 -37.69 -5.13 2.45
CA MET A 47 -37.11 -6.41 2.03
C MET A 47 -35.59 -6.39 2.26
N PRO A 48 -34.95 -7.56 2.48
CA PRO A 48 -33.49 -7.65 2.50
C PRO A 48 -32.91 -7.08 1.20
N ALA A 49 -31.80 -6.35 1.30
CA ALA A 49 -31.09 -5.91 0.11
C ALA A 49 -30.64 -7.14 -0.72
N PRO A 50 -30.58 -7.03 -2.06
CA PRO A 50 -29.96 -8.06 -2.88
C PRO A 50 -28.56 -8.41 -2.36
N GLN A 51 -28.17 -9.67 -2.43
CA GLN A 51 -26.85 -10.13 -1.99
C GLN A 51 -26.00 -10.54 -3.20
N ILE A 52 -24.81 -9.98 -3.31
CA ILE A 52 -23.80 -10.47 -4.25
C ILE A 52 -23.12 -11.70 -3.64
N LYS A 53 -23.21 -12.81 -4.35
CA LYS A 53 -22.38 -13.99 -4.11
C LYS A 53 -21.32 -14.05 -5.20
N GLN A 54 -20.09 -13.69 -4.86
CA GLN A 54 -18.95 -13.79 -5.77
C GLN A 54 -18.73 -15.25 -6.18
N THR A 55 -18.53 -15.50 -7.48
CA THR A 55 -18.22 -16.85 -8.00
C THR A 55 -16.71 -17.07 -8.07
N LEU A 56 -15.96 -15.99 -8.28
CA LEU A 56 -14.50 -15.99 -8.21
C LEU A 56 -13.99 -16.16 -6.76
N PRO A 57 -12.79 -16.75 -6.58
CA PRO A 57 -12.13 -16.75 -5.27
C PRO A 57 -11.85 -15.31 -4.80
N GLN A 58 -11.61 -15.14 -3.50
CA GLN A 58 -11.21 -13.83 -2.93
C GLN A 58 -9.79 -13.42 -3.33
N THR A 59 -8.98 -14.37 -3.80
CA THR A 59 -7.60 -14.16 -4.18
C THR A 59 -7.27 -14.91 -5.45
N TYR A 60 -6.38 -14.33 -6.25
CA TYR A 60 -5.79 -14.98 -7.42
C TYR A 60 -4.27 -14.94 -7.32
N THR A 61 -3.64 -16.09 -7.45
CA THR A 61 -2.17 -16.19 -7.49
C THR A 61 -1.76 -16.53 -8.91
N ILE A 62 -0.83 -15.74 -9.46
CA ILE A 62 -0.29 -15.98 -10.80
C ILE A 62 0.36 -17.38 -10.84
N PRO A 63 -0.05 -18.29 -11.74
CA PRO A 63 0.50 -19.65 -11.80
C PRO A 63 2.00 -19.70 -12.10
N GLY A 64 2.69 -20.66 -11.48
CA GLY A 64 4.11 -20.96 -11.70
C GLY A 64 4.95 -20.81 -10.43
N ALA A 65 6.26 -21.03 -10.57
CA ALA A 65 7.20 -20.91 -9.47
C ALA A 65 7.68 -19.47 -9.30
N ALA A 66 7.78 -19.01 -8.04
CA ALA A 66 8.31 -17.69 -7.73
C ALA A 66 9.71 -17.49 -8.35
N PRO A 67 10.02 -16.27 -8.82
CA PRO A 67 11.27 -16.01 -9.51
C PRO A 67 12.46 -16.14 -8.57
N VAL A 68 13.55 -16.67 -9.11
CA VAL A 68 14.85 -16.73 -8.42
C VAL A 68 15.71 -15.59 -8.94
N LEU A 69 16.00 -14.63 -8.06
CA LEU A 69 16.87 -13.50 -8.39
C LEU A 69 18.37 -13.87 -8.23
N PRO A 70 19.28 -13.21 -8.97
CA PRO A 70 20.72 -13.41 -8.87
C PRO A 70 21.28 -12.74 -7.62
N TRP A 71 20.93 -13.28 -6.46
CA TRP A 71 21.35 -12.79 -5.14
C TRP A 71 22.88 -12.73 -5.02
N PRO A 72 23.44 -11.73 -4.31
CA PRO A 72 24.86 -11.73 -3.98
C PRO A 72 25.20 -12.94 -3.09
N GLN A 73 26.39 -13.51 -3.27
CA GLN A 73 26.86 -14.67 -2.50
C GLN A 73 27.23 -14.33 -1.06
N ALA A 74 27.59 -13.07 -0.80
CA ALA A 74 27.88 -12.52 0.51
C ALA A 74 26.98 -11.31 0.78
N GLY A 75 26.96 -10.87 2.04
CA GLY A 75 26.16 -9.72 2.46
C GLY A 75 24.67 -10.01 2.45
N GLN A 76 23.88 -8.95 2.32
CA GLN A 76 22.42 -9.00 2.30
C GLN A 76 21.87 -8.24 1.11
N ALA A 77 20.72 -8.69 0.62
CA ALA A 77 19.97 -7.97 -0.39
C ALA A 77 18.47 -8.10 -0.20
N THR A 78 17.72 -7.09 -0.64
CA THR A 78 16.25 -7.11 -0.68
C THR A 78 15.79 -6.35 -1.90
N VAL A 79 14.77 -6.88 -2.58
CA VAL A 79 14.18 -6.25 -3.77
C VAL A 79 12.67 -6.28 -3.69
N GLU A 80 12.08 -5.15 -4.04
CA GLU A 80 10.64 -4.95 -4.19
C GLU A 80 10.33 -4.21 -5.48
N ILE A 81 9.12 -4.42 -5.98
CA ILE A 81 8.56 -3.58 -7.04
C ILE A 81 7.48 -2.72 -6.41
N ASP A 82 7.66 -1.40 -6.49
CA ASP A 82 6.75 -0.43 -5.89
C ASP A 82 5.32 -0.66 -6.40
N GLY A 83 4.38 -0.66 -5.46
CA GLY A 83 2.99 -0.98 -5.71
C GLY A 83 2.65 -2.44 -6.01
N LEU A 84 3.61 -3.37 -6.16
CA LEU A 84 3.35 -4.82 -6.32
C LEU A 84 3.84 -5.65 -5.13
N GLY A 85 4.91 -5.19 -4.48
CA GLY A 85 5.41 -5.75 -3.23
C GLY A 85 6.77 -6.42 -3.35
N ARG A 86 7.11 -7.20 -2.32
CA ARG A 86 8.43 -7.83 -2.19
C ARG A 86 8.59 -8.98 -3.18
N VAL A 87 9.69 -8.91 -3.94
CA VAL A 87 10.11 -9.98 -4.84
C VAL A 87 10.91 -11.03 -4.06
N GLY A 88 11.82 -10.58 -3.19
CA GLY A 88 12.57 -11.48 -2.30
C GLY A 88 13.72 -10.82 -1.57
N SER A 89 14.54 -11.63 -0.90
CA SER A 89 15.74 -11.20 -0.17
C SER A 89 16.77 -12.32 -0.03
N SER A 90 18.01 -11.97 0.30
CA SER A 90 19.09 -12.90 0.64
C SER A 90 19.93 -12.39 1.82
N GLY A 91 20.72 -13.29 2.44
CA GLY A 91 21.73 -12.93 3.44
C GLY A 91 21.24 -12.79 4.89
N GLY A 92 19.95 -13.03 5.15
CA GLY A 92 19.36 -12.95 6.48
C GLY A 92 19.11 -11.53 6.98
N SER A 93 18.85 -11.40 8.29
CA SER A 93 18.43 -10.15 8.95
C SER A 93 19.41 -9.66 10.04
N ARG A 94 20.67 -10.08 9.98
CA ARG A 94 21.69 -9.61 10.94
C ARG A 94 22.07 -8.15 10.63
N PRO A 95 21.96 -7.20 11.57
CA PRO A 95 22.40 -5.84 11.30
C PRO A 95 23.89 -5.77 10.91
N VAL A 96 24.19 -4.97 9.90
CA VAL A 96 25.55 -4.68 9.42
C VAL A 96 25.76 -3.17 9.31
N PRO A 97 27.01 -2.66 9.38
CA PRO A 97 27.28 -1.26 9.12
C PRO A 97 26.79 -0.88 7.72
N ILE A 98 26.12 0.26 7.61
CA ILE A 98 25.50 0.71 6.34
C ILE A 98 26.16 1.93 5.71
N ALA A 99 27.22 2.44 6.34
CA ALA A 99 27.95 3.60 5.88
C ALA A 99 27.01 4.76 5.51
N SER A 100 27.32 5.47 4.43
CA SER A 100 26.56 6.63 3.96
C SER A 100 25.12 6.37 3.50
N VAL A 101 24.65 5.11 3.43
CA VAL A 101 23.20 4.84 3.24
C VAL A 101 22.38 5.46 4.37
N THR A 102 22.97 5.59 5.56
CA THR A 102 22.42 6.33 6.72
C THR A 102 21.85 7.70 6.38
N LYS A 103 22.48 8.43 5.44
CA LYS A 103 22.10 9.79 5.08
C LYS A 103 20.70 9.89 4.45
N VAL A 104 20.13 8.77 3.99
CA VAL A 104 18.73 8.72 3.54
C VAL A 104 17.77 8.97 4.71
N MET A 105 18.06 8.44 5.90
CA MET A 105 17.27 8.73 7.11
C MET A 105 17.44 10.19 7.53
N THR A 106 18.68 10.71 7.47
CA THR A 106 18.96 12.12 7.75
C THR A 106 18.14 13.03 6.83
N ALA A 107 18.21 12.82 5.51
CA ALA A 107 17.43 13.58 4.55
C ALA A 107 15.91 13.44 4.75
N TYR A 108 15.43 12.22 5.02
CA TYR A 108 14.01 11.96 5.27
C TYR A 108 13.49 12.73 6.49
N LEU A 109 14.24 12.75 7.59
CA LEU A 109 13.86 13.50 8.80
C LEU A 109 13.88 15.00 8.60
N ILE A 110 14.92 15.53 7.95
CA ILE A 110 14.97 16.95 7.62
C ILE A 110 13.74 17.36 6.82
N LEU A 111 13.38 16.63 5.77
CA LEU A 111 12.21 16.94 4.94
C LEU A 111 10.87 16.64 5.62
N ARG A 112 10.84 15.77 6.64
CA ARG A 112 9.65 15.53 7.45
C ARG A 112 9.38 16.71 8.39
N ASP A 113 10.44 17.22 9.02
CA ASP A 113 10.35 18.25 10.05
C ASP A 113 10.37 19.66 9.43
N HIS A 114 10.97 19.79 8.25
CA HIS A 114 11.00 20.99 7.40
C HIS A 114 10.53 20.63 5.97
N PRO A 115 9.21 20.54 5.71
CA PRO A 115 8.72 20.17 4.40
C PRO A 115 9.09 21.18 3.32
N LEU A 116 9.64 20.67 2.21
CA LEU A 116 10.08 21.46 1.07
C LEU A 116 9.34 21.07 -0.22
N ARG A 117 8.91 22.05 -1.01
CA ARG A 117 8.36 21.82 -2.36
C ARG A 117 9.45 21.77 -3.43
N LEU A 118 9.14 21.17 -4.58
CA LEU A 118 10.10 20.96 -5.68
C LEU A 118 10.76 22.24 -6.20
N ASP A 119 10.05 23.36 -6.14
CA ASP A 119 10.46 24.67 -6.64
C ASP A 119 10.99 25.62 -5.54
N GLU A 120 11.08 25.15 -4.29
CA GLU A 120 11.52 25.95 -3.16
C GLU A 120 12.96 25.63 -2.73
N ASN A 121 13.64 26.61 -2.15
CA ASN A 121 14.98 26.44 -1.57
C ASN A 121 14.96 26.13 -0.06
N GLY A 122 13.86 26.45 0.63
CA GLY A 122 13.69 26.24 2.06
C GLY A 122 14.38 27.32 2.91
N PRO A 123 14.25 27.22 4.25
CA PRO A 123 15.02 28.01 5.21
C PRO A 123 16.53 27.88 4.98
N THR A 124 17.28 28.82 5.55
CA THR A 124 18.74 28.80 5.49
C THR A 124 19.36 28.31 6.79
N LEU A 125 20.56 27.75 6.67
CA LEU A 125 21.41 27.36 7.78
C LEU A 125 22.80 27.99 7.61
N THR A 126 23.38 28.40 8.72
CA THR A 126 24.70 29.03 8.76
C THR A 126 25.72 28.05 9.33
N VAL A 127 26.83 27.89 8.62
CA VAL A 127 27.99 27.12 9.06
C VAL A 127 28.72 27.89 10.16
N SER A 128 28.89 27.26 11.32
CA SER A 128 29.60 27.82 12.45
C SER A 128 31.12 27.79 12.25
N ALA A 129 31.85 28.58 13.06
CA ALA A 129 33.31 28.56 13.05
C ALA A 129 33.90 27.19 13.43
N GLU A 130 33.25 26.46 14.35
CA GLU A 130 33.65 25.12 14.76
C GLU A 130 33.48 24.09 13.62
N GLU A 131 32.33 24.12 12.94
CA GLU A 131 32.06 23.23 11.80
C GLU A 131 33.05 23.48 10.66
N ALA A 132 33.38 24.74 10.37
CA ALA A 132 34.39 25.09 9.37
C ALA A 132 35.81 24.67 9.79
N ALA A 133 36.17 24.83 11.07
CA ALA A 133 37.49 24.45 11.59
C ALA A 133 37.72 22.93 11.59
N ALA A 134 36.66 22.12 11.64
CA ALA A 134 36.76 20.66 11.61
C ALA A 134 37.09 20.09 10.22
N TYR A 135 36.78 20.82 9.15
CA TYR A 135 36.89 20.34 7.76
C TYR A 135 38.28 19.77 7.39
N PRO A 136 39.41 20.45 7.67
CA PRO A 136 40.73 19.94 7.26
C PRO A 136 41.06 18.59 7.90
N ALA A 137 40.71 18.38 9.17
CA ALA A 137 40.96 17.12 9.87
C ALA A 137 40.08 15.99 9.33
N GLN A 138 38.80 16.28 9.04
CA GLN A 138 37.88 15.31 8.45
C GLN A 138 38.35 14.87 7.05
N LEU A 139 38.75 15.83 6.21
CA LEU A 139 39.31 15.55 4.89
C LEU A 139 40.59 14.70 4.98
N ALA A 140 41.51 15.05 5.89
CA ALA A 140 42.76 14.31 6.09
C ALA A 140 42.52 12.86 6.57
N SER A 141 41.40 12.60 7.26
CA SER A 141 40.98 11.25 7.68
C SER A 141 40.28 10.44 6.58
N GLY A 142 40.21 10.94 5.34
CA GLY A 142 39.61 10.23 4.21
C GLY A 142 38.08 10.21 4.21
N GLN A 143 37.43 11.06 5.01
CA GLN A 143 35.98 11.17 5.01
C GLN A 143 35.47 11.83 3.72
N SER A 144 34.26 11.45 3.31
CA SER A 144 33.53 12.21 2.29
C SER A 144 33.02 13.51 2.92
N VAL A 145 33.59 14.65 2.52
CA VAL A 145 33.24 15.99 3.03
C VAL A 145 33.28 17.01 1.89
N VAL A 146 32.50 18.08 2.02
CA VAL A 146 32.60 19.25 1.12
C VAL A 146 33.26 20.41 1.84
N GLN A 147 34.00 21.24 1.11
CA GLN A 147 34.58 22.45 1.68
C GLN A 147 33.48 23.39 2.15
N VAL A 148 33.60 23.86 3.39
CA VAL A 148 32.73 24.87 3.99
C VAL A 148 33.57 25.94 4.68
N VAL A 149 33.02 27.15 4.82
CA VAL A 149 33.68 28.24 5.58
C VAL A 149 32.77 28.82 6.67
N ALA A 150 33.38 29.40 7.70
CA ALA A 150 32.63 30.02 8.79
C ALA A 150 31.75 31.16 8.25
N GLY A 151 30.47 31.17 8.64
CA GLY A 151 29.50 32.16 8.19
C GLY A 151 28.90 31.88 6.81
N GLU A 152 29.30 30.79 6.14
CA GLU A 152 28.64 30.33 4.92
C GLU A 152 27.16 30.05 5.19
N VAL A 153 26.31 30.50 4.27
CA VAL A 153 24.87 30.31 4.32
C VAL A 153 24.47 29.34 3.22
N LEU A 154 23.92 28.20 3.62
CA LEU A 154 23.33 27.20 2.73
C LEU A 154 21.81 27.27 2.85
N THR A 155 21.10 27.11 1.75
CA THR A 155 19.67 26.79 1.82
C THR A 155 19.47 25.34 2.26
N GLU A 156 18.31 25.01 2.80
CA GLU A 156 17.94 23.64 3.15
C GLU A 156 18.16 22.69 1.96
N ARG A 157 17.71 23.10 0.76
CA ARG A 157 17.95 22.37 -0.49
C ARG A 157 19.44 22.13 -0.74
N GLN A 158 20.27 23.16 -0.67
CA GLN A 158 21.71 23.06 -0.91
C GLN A 158 22.39 22.12 0.10
N ALA A 159 21.96 22.14 1.36
CA ALA A 159 22.48 21.23 2.37
C ALA A 159 22.04 19.77 2.11
N LEU A 160 20.80 19.54 1.69
CA LEU A 160 20.33 18.21 1.28
C LEU A 160 21.05 17.72 0.01
N GLU A 161 21.32 18.60 -0.94
CA GLU A 161 22.09 18.28 -2.15
C GLU A 161 23.55 17.92 -1.79
N ALA A 162 24.20 18.69 -0.92
CA ALA A 162 25.54 18.37 -0.41
C ALA A 162 25.57 17.06 0.41
N LEU A 163 24.50 16.77 1.16
CA LEU A 163 24.35 15.53 1.91
C LEU A 163 24.26 14.31 0.98
N LEU A 164 23.48 14.42 -0.11
CA LEU A 164 23.08 13.26 -0.92
C LEU A 164 23.96 13.03 -2.16
N LEU A 165 24.46 14.08 -2.82
CA LEU A 165 25.25 13.96 -4.06
C LEU A 165 26.72 13.60 -3.74
N PRO A 166 27.56 14.49 -3.16
CA PRO A 166 28.93 14.16 -2.85
C PRO A 166 29.05 13.29 -1.59
N SER A 167 27.93 13.05 -0.87
CA SER A 167 27.87 12.21 0.34
C SER A 167 28.48 12.83 1.60
N ALA A 168 28.40 14.17 1.75
CA ALA A 168 29.14 14.92 2.75
C ALA A 168 28.77 14.59 4.22
N ASN A 169 29.75 14.09 4.98
CA ASN A 169 29.63 13.78 6.41
C ASN A 169 29.45 15.05 7.24
N ASN A 170 30.26 16.08 6.99
CA ASN A 170 30.18 17.35 7.71
C ASN A 170 28.78 17.98 7.59
N VAL A 171 28.17 17.94 6.41
CA VAL A 171 26.81 18.46 6.20
C VAL A 171 25.76 17.64 6.93
N ALA A 172 25.95 16.32 7.10
CA ALA A 172 25.06 15.51 7.94
C ALA A 172 25.03 15.99 9.40
N HIS A 173 26.19 16.35 9.96
CA HIS A 173 26.29 16.90 11.32
C HIS A 173 25.73 18.33 11.41
N ILE A 174 25.97 19.16 10.39
CA ILE A 174 25.40 20.52 10.31
C ILE A 174 23.87 20.47 10.29
N LEU A 175 23.28 19.61 9.44
CA LEU A 175 21.83 19.38 9.38
C LEU A 175 21.27 18.87 10.70
N ALA A 176 21.96 17.90 11.33
CA ALA A 176 21.56 17.37 12.63
C ALA A 176 21.52 18.45 13.74
N ARG A 177 22.54 19.31 13.80
CA ARG A 177 22.55 20.46 14.72
C ARG A 177 21.44 21.45 14.37
N TRP A 178 21.25 21.76 13.09
CA TRP A 178 20.26 22.74 12.65
C TRP A 178 18.83 22.31 13.01
N ASP A 179 18.48 21.04 12.82
CA ASP A 179 17.15 20.51 13.10
C ASP A 179 16.92 20.17 14.59
N ALA A 180 17.90 19.57 15.27
CA ALA A 180 17.71 19.03 16.62
C ALA A 180 18.59 19.69 17.70
N GLY A 181 19.37 20.71 17.34
CA GLY A 181 20.31 21.40 18.24
C GLY A 181 21.64 20.66 18.48
N SER A 182 21.69 19.34 18.25
CA SER A 182 22.91 18.52 18.37
C SER A 182 22.81 17.22 17.59
N SER A 183 23.96 16.58 17.31
CA SER A 183 23.99 15.25 16.69
C SER A 183 23.32 14.18 17.56
N ASP A 184 23.50 14.21 18.88
CA ASP A 184 22.92 13.22 19.80
C ASP A 184 21.38 13.30 19.84
N ALA A 185 20.84 14.53 19.88
CA ALA A 185 19.39 14.75 19.81
C ALA A 185 18.83 14.27 18.46
N PHE A 186 19.55 14.51 17.36
CA PHE A 186 19.15 14.05 16.04
C PHE A 186 19.19 12.51 15.93
N VAL A 187 20.24 11.85 16.43
CA VAL A 187 20.34 10.39 16.47
C VAL A 187 19.20 9.77 17.28
N THR A 188 18.75 10.45 18.34
CA THR A 188 17.53 10.04 19.07
C THR A 188 16.30 10.09 18.15
N LYS A 189 16.11 11.15 17.36
CA LYS A 189 15.03 11.25 16.36
C LYS A 189 15.15 10.17 15.27
N MET A 190 16.36 9.88 14.78
CA MET A 190 16.62 8.81 13.80
C MET A 190 16.15 7.43 14.30
N ASN A 191 16.50 7.08 15.54
CA ASN A 191 16.10 5.81 16.12
C ASN A 191 14.59 5.74 16.42
N GLN A 192 13.97 6.86 16.83
CA GLN A 192 12.51 6.93 16.98
C GLN A 192 11.80 6.73 15.65
N ALA A 193 12.28 7.35 14.57
CA ALA A 193 11.72 7.19 13.25
C ALA A 193 11.90 5.77 12.70
N ALA A 194 13.07 5.15 12.92
CA ALA A 194 13.28 3.73 12.61
C ALA A 194 12.23 2.85 13.30
N ALA A 195 11.98 3.06 14.60
CA ALA A 195 10.95 2.32 15.33
C ALA A 195 9.53 2.56 14.78
N GLN A 196 9.19 3.82 14.44
CA GLN A 196 7.88 4.17 13.85
C GLN A 196 7.66 3.54 12.46
N LEU A 197 8.73 3.40 11.67
CA LEU A 197 8.70 2.75 10.36
C LEU A 197 8.75 1.21 10.46
N GLY A 198 8.92 0.65 11.65
CA GLY A 198 9.06 -0.80 11.86
C GLY A 198 10.43 -1.36 11.51
N MET A 199 11.46 -0.51 11.40
CA MET A 199 12.85 -0.88 11.13
C MET A 199 13.53 -1.44 12.39
N ALA A 200 13.05 -2.61 12.84
CA ALA A 200 13.39 -3.19 14.14
C ALA A 200 14.85 -3.64 14.27
N ASN A 201 15.57 -3.76 13.16
CA ASN A 201 16.96 -4.21 13.11
C ASN A 201 17.92 -3.06 12.77
N THR A 202 17.47 -1.82 12.94
CA THR A 202 18.23 -0.60 12.66
C THR A 202 18.62 0.10 13.95
N LYS A 203 19.88 0.54 14.02
CA LYS A 203 20.39 1.40 15.08
C LYS A 203 21.30 2.47 14.47
N TYR A 204 20.90 3.73 14.62
CA TYR A 204 21.73 4.87 14.28
C TYR A 204 22.57 5.30 15.48
N THR A 205 23.85 5.60 15.23
CA THR A 205 24.76 6.16 16.25
C THR A 205 25.42 7.45 15.81
N ASP A 206 25.25 7.84 14.55
CA ASP A 206 25.68 9.12 13.99
C ASP A 206 24.80 9.46 12.75
N PRO A 207 24.69 10.74 12.35
CA PRO A 207 23.84 11.17 11.24
C PRO A 207 24.45 10.88 9.85
N SER A 208 25.72 10.52 9.77
CA SER A 208 26.44 10.35 8.51
C SER A 208 26.61 8.87 8.11
N GLY A 209 26.57 7.96 9.08
CA GLY A 209 26.90 6.55 8.97
C GLY A 209 28.40 6.25 9.01
N LEU A 210 29.24 7.19 9.42
CA LEU A 210 30.68 6.98 9.54
C LEU A 210 31.01 5.99 10.67
N ALA A 211 30.22 6.01 11.75
CA ALA A 211 30.46 5.10 12.86
C ALA A 211 30.02 3.68 12.46
N ALA A 212 30.93 2.70 12.61
CA ALA A 212 30.63 1.29 12.34
C ALA A 212 29.48 0.73 13.23
N THR A 213 29.16 1.42 14.32
CA THR A 213 28.01 1.09 15.19
C THR A 213 26.66 1.56 14.63
N THR A 214 26.65 2.33 13.54
CA THR A 214 25.46 2.68 12.77
C THR A 214 25.14 1.54 11.80
N VAL A 215 24.14 0.72 12.18
CA VAL A 215 23.85 -0.57 11.54
C VAL A 215 22.39 -0.72 11.14
N SER A 216 22.11 -1.53 10.13
CA SER A 216 20.76 -1.87 9.65
C SER A 216 20.77 -3.20 8.87
N THR A 217 19.59 -3.64 8.43
CA THR A 217 19.40 -4.72 7.45
C THR A 217 18.95 -4.16 6.09
N ALA A 218 19.03 -4.99 5.04
CA ALA A 218 18.53 -4.63 3.71
C ALA A 218 17.01 -4.39 3.70
N ASP A 219 16.24 -5.21 4.44
CA ASP A 219 14.79 -5.08 4.59
C ASP A 219 14.38 -3.73 5.22
N ASP A 220 15.06 -3.33 6.29
CA ASP A 220 14.79 -2.06 6.96
C ASP A 220 15.13 -0.88 6.03
N GLN A 221 16.25 -0.94 5.29
CA GLN A 221 16.62 0.13 4.36
C GLN A 221 15.66 0.23 3.17
N VAL A 222 15.12 -0.89 2.68
CA VAL A 222 14.05 -0.87 1.66
C VAL A 222 12.77 -0.24 2.21
N THR A 223 12.44 -0.50 3.47
CA THR A 223 11.30 0.16 4.16
C THR A 223 11.48 1.67 4.18
N LEU A 224 12.67 2.15 4.56
CA LEU A 224 13.01 3.57 4.51
C LEU A 224 12.96 4.13 3.08
N ALA A 225 13.52 3.42 2.09
CA ALA A 225 13.51 3.85 0.69
C ALA A 225 12.09 4.07 0.16
N ARG A 226 11.15 3.19 0.54
CA ARG A 226 9.75 3.29 0.10
C ARG A 226 9.11 4.61 0.50
N VAL A 227 9.31 5.05 1.75
CA VAL A 227 8.76 6.33 2.23
C VAL A 227 9.60 7.52 1.77
N ALA A 228 10.93 7.38 1.70
CA ALA A 228 11.83 8.44 1.25
C ALA A 228 11.58 8.81 -0.23
N MET A 229 11.37 7.82 -1.10
CA MET A 229 11.11 8.05 -2.52
C MET A 229 9.70 8.58 -2.83
N GLN A 230 8.80 8.61 -1.83
CA GLN A 230 7.52 9.31 -1.93
C GLN A 230 7.66 10.81 -1.65
N VAL A 231 8.79 11.27 -1.08
CA VAL A 231 9.08 12.69 -0.88
C VAL A 231 9.65 13.27 -2.19
N PRO A 232 8.91 14.14 -2.91
CA PRO A 232 9.29 14.52 -4.27
C PRO A 232 10.65 15.21 -4.37
N VAL A 233 10.99 16.06 -3.39
CA VAL A 233 12.28 16.76 -3.33
C VAL A 233 13.43 15.78 -3.12
N LEU A 234 13.29 14.78 -2.23
CA LEU A 234 14.33 13.77 -2.02
C LEU A 234 14.55 12.97 -3.30
N ALA A 235 13.47 12.50 -3.93
CA ALA A 235 13.52 11.76 -5.19
C ALA A 235 14.18 12.58 -6.32
N GLN A 236 13.94 13.89 -6.36
CA GLN A 236 14.60 14.80 -7.31
C GLN A 236 16.10 14.91 -7.03
N ILE A 237 16.49 15.16 -5.77
CA ILE A 237 17.90 15.37 -5.39
C ILE A 237 18.74 14.13 -5.67
N VAL A 238 18.28 12.93 -5.28
CA VAL A 238 19.06 11.69 -5.50
C VAL A 238 19.23 11.34 -6.99
N ALA A 239 18.37 11.88 -7.85
CA ALA A 239 18.42 11.73 -9.30
C ALA A 239 19.31 12.77 -10.00
N MET A 240 19.84 13.77 -9.28
CA MET A 240 20.74 14.76 -9.86
C MET A 240 22.14 14.17 -10.06
N SER A 241 22.73 14.43 -11.23
CA SER A 241 24.10 14.01 -11.53
C SER A 241 25.16 14.94 -10.93
N LYS A 242 24.84 16.23 -10.81
CA LYS A 242 25.72 17.27 -10.25
C LYS A 242 24.92 18.48 -9.79
N VAL A 243 25.55 19.29 -8.96
CA VAL A 243 25.01 20.56 -8.48
C VAL A 243 26.16 21.55 -8.26
N THR A 244 25.87 22.85 -8.25
CA THR A 244 26.83 23.88 -7.85
C THR A 244 26.41 24.45 -6.50
N LEU A 245 27.26 24.26 -5.51
CA LEU A 245 27.07 24.73 -4.15
C LEU A 245 27.89 25.99 -3.89
N PRO A 246 27.51 26.80 -2.88
CA PRO A 246 28.38 27.84 -2.36
C PRO A 246 29.73 27.25 -1.92
N VAL A 247 30.80 28.07 -2.00
CA VAL A 247 32.17 27.74 -1.59
C VAL A 247 32.84 26.62 -2.38
N VAL A 248 32.36 25.38 -2.26
CA VAL A 248 32.95 24.18 -2.89
C VAL A 248 32.77 24.15 -4.42
N GLY A 249 31.80 24.91 -4.95
CA GLY A 249 31.54 24.98 -6.38
C GLY A 249 30.79 23.75 -6.90
N GLN A 250 31.12 23.29 -8.12
CA GLN A 250 30.44 22.14 -8.72
C GLN A 250 30.88 20.84 -8.05
N VAL A 251 29.90 20.06 -7.59
CA VAL A 251 30.09 18.71 -7.04
C VAL A 251 29.24 17.70 -7.81
N GLU A 252 29.73 16.47 -7.89
CA GLU A 252 29.08 15.38 -8.61
C GLU A 252 28.43 14.39 -7.64
N ASN A 253 27.44 13.67 -8.14
CA ASN A 253 26.86 12.54 -7.44
C ASN A 253 27.84 11.35 -7.45
N VAL A 254 28.20 10.84 -6.28
CA VAL A 254 29.13 9.70 -6.15
C VAL A 254 28.53 8.38 -6.65
N ASN A 255 27.23 8.33 -6.95
CA ASN A 255 26.61 7.19 -7.61
C ASN A 255 26.93 7.17 -9.11
N THR A 256 28.05 6.54 -9.47
CA THR A 256 28.52 6.39 -10.86
C THR A 256 27.63 5.51 -11.75
N GLN A 257 26.60 4.88 -11.17
CA GLN A 257 25.61 4.07 -11.89
C GLN A 257 24.35 4.84 -12.26
N LEU A 258 24.21 6.10 -11.82
CA LEU A 258 23.03 6.92 -12.08
C LEU A 258 22.75 7.03 -13.59
N GLY A 259 21.48 6.84 -13.97
CA GLY A 259 21.02 6.87 -15.36
C GLY A 259 21.25 5.57 -16.16
N LYS A 260 21.96 4.57 -15.60
CA LYS A 260 22.14 3.26 -16.24
C LYS A 260 21.07 2.29 -15.78
N ASP A 261 20.55 1.46 -16.69
CA ASP A 261 19.52 0.44 -16.39
C ASP A 261 18.31 1.01 -15.64
N GLY A 262 17.93 2.25 -15.94
CA GLY A 262 16.82 2.95 -15.28
C GLY A 262 17.11 3.45 -13.87
N LEU A 263 18.35 3.33 -13.36
CA LEU A 263 18.71 3.76 -12.01
C LEU A 263 18.51 5.27 -11.82
N VAL A 264 17.69 5.64 -10.84
CA VAL A 264 17.34 7.03 -10.49
C VAL A 264 17.83 7.44 -9.09
N GLY A 265 18.56 6.57 -8.39
CA GLY A 265 19.00 6.80 -7.02
C GLY A 265 19.42 5.51 -6.33
N ILE A 266 19.48 5.44 -4.99
CA ILE A 266 19.19 6.47 -3.99
C ILE A 266 20.49 6.92 -3.33
N LYS A 267 21.24 5.98 -2.73
CA LYS A 267 22.43 6.33 -1.98
C LYS A 267 23.45 5.20 -1.92
N THR A 268 24.69 5.53 -2.23
CA THR A 268 25.87 4.68 -2.05
C THR A 268 26.40 4.76 -0.61
N GLY A 269 27.07 3.72 -0.15
CA GLY A 269 27.81 3.71 1.11
C GLY A 269 29.07 2.86 1.02
N PHE A 270 30.12 3.30 1.69
CA PHE A 270 31.37 2.56 1.83
C PHE A 270 32.15 3.03 3.07
N THR A 271 32.60 2.06 3.86
CA THR A 271 33.73 2.15 4.81
C THR A 271 34.41 0.79 4.81
N ASP A 272 35.59 0.68 5.40
CA ASP A 272 36.30 -0.60 5.52
C ASP A 272 35.48 -1.63 6.32
N GLU A 273 34.70 -1.19 7.32
CA GLU A 273 33.84 -2.04 8.14
C GLU A 273 32.52 -2.41 7.47
N ALA A 274 31.97 -1.53 6.63
CA ALA A 274 30.70 -1.76 5.92
C ALA A 274 30.87 -2.56 4.62
N GLY A 275 32.05 -2.48 3.99
CA GLY A 275 32.21 -2.85 2.59
C GLY A 275 31.31 -2.01 1.67
N GLY A 276 31.03 -2.52 0.47
CA GLY A 276 30.13 -1.83 -0.46
C GLY A 276 28.67 -1.86 0.00
N CYS A 277 27.98 -0.72 -0.05
CA CYS A 277 26.55 -0.62 0.20
C CYS A 277 25.88 0.21 -0.90
N LEU A 278 24.67 -0.20 -1.31
CA LEU A 278 23.83 0.57 -2.21
C LEU A 278 22.36 0.39 -1.86
N LEU A 279 21.69 1.51 -1.55
CA LEU A 279 20.24 1.62 -1.59
C LEU A 279 19.84 2.20 -2.94
N PHE A 280 19.05 1.48 -3.72
CA PHE A 280 18.75 1.83 -5.10
C PHE A 280 17.26 1.93 -5.40
N ALA A 281 16.96 2.78 -6.38
CA ALA A 281 15.68 2.81 -7.06
C ALA A 281 15.94 2.85 -8.58
N ALA A 282 15.17 2.07 -9.35
CA ALA A 282 15.28 2.04 -10.80
C ALA A 282 13.88 2.04 -11.44
N ASP A 283 13.67 2.97 -12.39
CA ASP A 283 12.44 3.08 -13.15
C ASP A 283 12.54 2.22 -14.42
N PHE A 284 11.47 1.49 -14.73
CA PHE A 284 11.38 0.71 -15.96
C PHE A 284 9.93 0.66 -16.46
N SER A 285 9.76 0.26 -17.71
CA SER A 285 8.45 0.03 -18.30
C SER A 285 8.30 -1.44 -18.64
N ALA A 286 7.18 -2.03 -18.24
CA ALA A 286 6.80 -3.39 -18.60
C ALA A 286 5.32 -3.39 -18.99
N GLU A 287 4.96 -4.11 -20.05
CA GLU A 287 3.54 -4.30 -20.44
C GLU A 287 2.76 -2.99 -20.67
N GLY A 288 3.45 -1.91 -21.05
CA GLY A 288 2.88 -0.58 -21.28
C GLY A 288 2.66 0.26 -20.01
N GLN A 289 3.12 -0.22 -18.85
CA GLN A 289 3.01 0.45 -17.56
C GLN A 289 4.40 0.78 -17.00
N ARG A 290 4.51 1.88 -16.23
CA ARG A 290 5.74 2.28 -15.55
C ARG A 290 5.78 1.66 -14.16
N PHE A 291 6.91 1.09 -13.81
CA PHE A 291 7.18 0.50 -12.51
C PHE A 291 8.49 1.05 -11.96
N ARG A 292 8.65 0.93 -10.64
CA ARG A 292 9.88 1.24 -9.94
C ARG A 292 10.32 0.03 -9.14
N VAL A 293 11.53 -0.43 -9.37
CA VAL A 293 12.23 -1.35 -8.48
C VAL A 293 12.87 -0.54 -7.37
N ILE A 294 12.71 -1.00 -6.12
CA ILE A 294 13.42 -0.47 -4.96
C ILE A 294 14.17 -1.65 -4.33
N GLY A 295 15.43 -1.45 -3.96
CA GLY A 295 16.20 -2.49 -3.31
C GLY A 295 17.40 -1.97 -2.54
N ALA A 296 17.94 -2.83 -1.69
CA ALA A 296 19.16 -2.58 -0.94
C ALA A 296 20.12 -3.75 -1.14
N VAL A 297 21.41 -3.46 -1.28
CA VAL A 297 22.51 -4.42 -1.21
C VAL A 297 23.50 -3.91 -0.18
N LEU A 298 23.81 -4.71 0.84
CA LEU A 298 24.68 -4.36 1.95
C LEU A 298 25.80 -5.41 2.10
N ALA A 299 27.04 -4.95 2.17
CA ALA A 299 28.24 -5.76 2.37
C ALA A 299 28.40 -6.99 1.42
N PRO A 300 28.15 -6.88 0.09
CA PRO A 300 28.33 -8.00 -0.83
C PRO A 300 29.81 -8.31 -1.11
N GLY A 301 30.71 -7.39 -0.73
CA GLY A 301 32.14 -7.44 -0.94
C GLY A 301 32.83 -6.22 -0.35
N PRO A 302 34.17 -6.16 -0.41
CA PRO A 302 34.97 -5.14 0.24
C PRO A 302 34.98 -3.79 -0.51
N SER A 303 34.30 -3.64 -1.65
CA SER A 303 34.36 -2.43 -2.45
C SER A 303 32.98 -1.91 -2.88
N PRO A 304 32.85 -0.61 -3.21
CA PRO A 304 31.64 -0.07 -3.82
C PRO A 304 31.25 -0.78 -5.13
N ALA A 305 32.24 -1.26 -5.89
CA ALA A 305 32.02 -1.94 -7.17
C ALA A 305 31.22 -3.24 -7.00
N ASP A 306 31.44 -3.97 -5.90
CA ASP A 306 30.71 -5.21 -5.59
C ASP A 306 29.20 -4.93 -5.39
N ALA A 307 28.87 -3.84 -4.69
CA ALA A 307 27.50 -3.40 -4.49
C ALA A 307 26.85 -2.91 -5.80
N PHE A 308 27.60 -2.22 -6.66
CA PHE A 308 27.13 -1.82 -7.97
C PHE A 308 26.85 -3.02 -8.88
N GLU A 309 27.75 -3.99 -8.94
CA GLU A 309 27.56 -5.18 -9.76
C GLU A 309 26.36 -6.00 -9.29
N ALA A 310 26.27 -6.27 -7.97
CA ALA A 310 25.16 -7.01 -7.38
C ALA A 310 23.82 -6.30 -7.64
N SER A 311 23.75 -4.98 -7.41
CA SER A 311 22.53 -4.21 -7.65
C SER A 311 22.13 -4.19 -9.12
N ARG A 312 23.09 -4.05 -10.05
CA ARG A 312 22.83 -4.11 -11.50
C ARG A 312 22.20 -5.44 -11.90
N ARG A 313 22.76 -6.57 -11.43
CA ARG A 313 22.18 -7.90 -11.71
C ARG A 313 20.76 -8.05 -11.17
N LEU A 314 20.50 -7.54 -9.96
CA LEU A 314 19.18 -7.56 -9.35
C LEU A 314 18.18 -6.67 -10.10
N ILE A 315 18.56 -5.46 -10.51
CA ILE A 315 17.73 -4.56 -11.32
C ILE A 315 17.38 -5.26 -12.64
N GLN A 316 18.37 -5.72 -13.40
CA GLN A 316 18.15 -6.36 -14.69
C GLN A 316 17.22 -7.58 -14.58
N ALA A 317 17.47 -8.47 -13.61
CA ALA A 317 16.59 -9.61 -13.37
C ALA A 317 15.17 -9.19 -13.00
N SER A 318 15.01 -8.17 -12.16
CA SER A 318 13.69 -7.68 -11.70
C SER A 318 12.87 -7.04 -12.82
N THR A 319 13.51 -6.30 -13.71
CA THR A 319 12.82 -5.70 -14.88
C THR A 319 12.27 -6.76 -15.85
N GLY A 320 12.87 -7.95 -15.87
CA GLY A 320 12.42 -9.09 -16.68
C GLY A 320 11.34 -9.94 -16.03
N LEU A 321 10.90 -9.64 -14.81
CA LEU A 321 9.91 -10.45 -14.08
C LEU A 321 8.46 -10.16 -14.46
N LEU A 322 8.18 -8.94 -14.92
CA LEU A 322 6.82 -8.45 -15.09
C LEU A 322 6.27 -8.86 -16.45
N HIS A 323 5.26 -9.72 -16.40
CA HIS A 323 4.48 -10.14 -17.56
C HIS A 323 3.00 -9.88 -17.33
N LYS A 324 2.27 -9.75 -18.44
CA LYS A 324 0.82 -9.61 -18.43
C LYS A 324 0.14 -10.97 -18.38
N TYR A 325 -0.80 -11.13 -17.47
CA TYR A 325 -1.60 -12.34 -17.29
C TYR A 325 -3.07 -11.99 -17.42
N LYS A 326 -3.74 -12.58 -18.41
CA LYS A 326 -5.19 -12.45 -18.57
C LYS A 326 -5.87 -13.29 -17.49
N VAL A 327 -6.69 -12.64 -16.67
CA VAL A 327 -7.36 -13.26 -15.52
C VAL A 327 -8.87 -13.38 -15.69
N VAL A 328 -9.46 -12.55 -16.57
CA VAL A 328 -10.89 -12.58 -16.90
C VAL A 328 -11.07 -12.22 -18.38
N HIS A 329 -11.96 -12.95 -19.06
CA HIS A 329 -12.39 -12.61 -20.42
C HIS A 329 -13.68 -11.77 -20.43
N ALA A 330 -13.84 -10.92 -21.44
CA ALA A 330 -15.11 -10.24 -21.69
C ALA A 330 -16.25 -11.27 -21.84
N GLY A 331 -17.35 -11.06 -21.11
CA GLY A 331 -18.51 -11.96 -21.07
C GLY A 331 -18.41 -13.09 -20.03
N GLU A 332 -17.26 -13.27 -19.37
CA GLU A 332 -17.11 -14.27 -18.31
C GLU A 332 -17.94 -13.89 -17.08
N VAL A 333 -18.60 -14.88 -16.47
CA VAL A 333 -19.43 -14.70 -15.28
C VAL A 333 -18.57 -14.66 -14.02
N VAL A 334 -18.59 -13.52 -13.31
CA VAL A 334 -17.68 -13.23 -12.18
C VAL A 334 -18.38 -13.15 -10.82
N ALA A 335 -19.71 -12.98 -10.84
CA ALA A 335 -20.52 -13.05 -9.62
C ALA A 335 -21.97 -13.44 -9.94
N THR A 336 -22.71 -13.83 -8.90
CA THR A 336 -24.16 -14.03 -8.95
C THR A 336 -24.83 -13.04 -8.00
N LEU A 337 -25.83 -12.33 -8.50
CA LEU A 337 -26.68 -11.48 -7.69
C LEU A 337 -27.96 -12.22 -7.33
N ARG A 338 -28.24 -12.36 -6.03
CA ARG A 338 -29.47 -12.97 -5.53
C ARG A 338 -30.38 -11.88 -4.95
N GLY A 339 -31.56 -11.74 -5.54
CA GLY A 339 -32.63 -10.89 -5.03
C GLY A 339 -33.33 -11.51 -3.81
N PRO A 340 -34.12 -10.70 -3.08
CA PRO A 340 -34.74 -11.10 -1.81
C PRO A 340 -35.77 -12.23 -1.93
N THR A 341 -36.37 -12.44 -3.10
CA THR A 341 -37.34 -13.53 -3.36
C THR A 341 -36.69 -14.80 -3.90
N GLY A 342 -35.36 -14.88 -3.89
CA GLY A 342 -34.61 -16.03 -4.42
C GLY A 342 -34.37 -16.00 -5.94
N ARG A 343 -34.97 -15.04 -6.66
CA ARG A 343 -34.61 -14.76 -8.07
C ARG A 343 -33.14 -14.33 -8.13
N SER A 344 -32.42 -14.75 -9.15
CA SER A 344 -31.01 -14.41 -9.33
C SER A 344 -30.69 -14.06 -10.77
N THR A 345 -29.68 -13.20 -10.94
CA THR A 345 -29.03 -12.91 -12.22
C THR A 345 -27.52 -13.09 -12.06
N THR A 346 -26.79 -13.31 -13.15
CA THR A 346 -25.33 -13.36 -13.10
C THR A 346 -24.73 -12.03 -13.55
N LEU A 347 -23.54 -11.73 -13.05
CA LEU A 347 -22.77 -10.55 -13.43
C LEU A 347 -21.62 -11.02 -14.30
N ALA A 348 -21.57 -10.51 -15.52
CA ALA A 348 -20.51 -10.79 -16.48
C ALA A 348 -19.57 -9.58 -16.64
N ALA A 349 -18.28 -9.84 -16.83
CA ALA A 349 -17.31 -8.80 -17.12
C ALA A 349 -17.59 -8.14 -18.49
N THR A 350 -17.55 -6.81 -18.56
CA THR A 350 -17.79 -6.08 -19.83
C THR A 350 -16.56 -6.07 -20.75
N GLY A 351 -15.39 -6.36 -20.22
CA GLY A 351 -14.13 -6.36 -20.93
C GLY A 351 -13.10 -7.25 -20.24
N ASP A 352 -12.05 -7.61 -20.97
CA ASP A 352 -10.93 -8.39 -20.45
C ASP A 352 -10.26 -7.70 -19.27
N VAL A 353 -9.76 -8.50 -18.32
CA VAL A 353 -8.88 -8.03 -17.24
C VAL A 353 -7.54 -8.73 -17.37
N ASP A 354 -6.50 -7.93 -17.46
CA ASP A 354 -5.12 -8.39 -17.37
C ASP A 354 -4.48 -7.83 -16.10
N VAL A 355 -3.73 -8.67 -15.37
CA VAL A 355 -2.86 -8.25 -14.26
C VAL A 355 -1.41 -8.32 -14.68
N VAL A 356 -0.55 -7.49 -14.10
CA VAL A 356 0.90 -7.49 -14.38
C VAL A 356 1.66 -7.97 -13.15
N GLY A 357 2.53 -8.95 -13.29
CA GLY A 357 3.23 -9.49 -12.13
C GLY A 357 4.20 -10.58 -12.51
N TRP A 358 4.59 -11.35 -11.50
CA TRP A 358 5.42 -12.54 -11.65
C TRP A 358 4.68 -13.76 -11.08
N PRO A 359 5.03 -14.99 -11.50
CA PRO A 359 4.47 -16.21 -10.92
C PRO A 359 4.60 -16.25 -9.40
N GLY A 360 3.53 -16.63 -8.70
CA GLY A 360 3.45 -16.62 -7.24
C GLY A 360 2.96 -15.31 -6.61
N LEU A 361 2.87 -14.20 -7.37
CA LEU A 361 2.26 -12.96 -6.87
C LEU A 361 0.75 -13.14 -6.70
N THR A 362 0.23 -12.72 -5.54
CA THR A 362 -1.18 -12.81 -5.18
C THR A 362 -1.89 -11.46 -5.27
N TYR A 363 -3.02 -11.47 -5.95
CA TYR A 363 -3.99 -10.39 -6.04
C TYR A 363 -5.21 -10.68 -5.17
N ARG A 364 -5.74 -9.66 -4.50
CA ARG A 364 -7.06 -9.69 -3.87
C ARG A 364 -8.12 -9.31 -4.89
N ILE A 365 -9.23 -10.05 -4.92
CA ILE A 365 -10.33 -9.85 -5.86
C ILE A 365 -11.54 -9.31 -5.10
N ASP A 366 -12.04 -8.15 -5.53
CA ASP A 366 -13.30 -7.58 -5.06
C ASP A 366 -14.28 -7.42 -6.21
N THR A 367 -15.55 -7.68 -5.93
CA THR A 367 -16.65 -7.22 -6.77
C THR A 367 -17.40 -6.12 -6.01
N VAL A 368 -17.24 -4.87 -6.44
CA VAL A 368 -17.84 -3.69 -5.81
C VAL A 368 -19.03 -3.23 -6.65
N GLY A 369 -20.24 -3.23 -6.11
CA GLY A 369 -21.41 -2.74 -6.84
C GLY A 369 -22.49 -2.18 -5.92
N ALA A 370 -23.04 -1.03 -6.29
CA ALA A 370 -24.33 -0.61 -5.76
C ALA A 370 -25.40 -1.54 -6.35
N LEU A 371 -26.23 -2.12 -5.50
CA LEU A 371 -27.26 -3.08 -5.90
C LEU A 371 -28.62 -2.37 -5.95
N PRO A 372 -29.01 -1.79 -7.09
CA PRO A 372 -30.36 -1.26 -7.21
C PRO A 372 -31.36 -2.42 -7.13
N GLY A 373 -32.54 -2.16 -6.55
CA GLY A 373 -33.61 -3.17 -6.40
C GLY A 373 -34.21 -3.67 -7.72
N ARG A 374 -33.84 -3.04 -8.85
CA ARG A 374 -34.17 -3.43 -10.23
C ARG A 374 -32.89 -3.34 -11.05
N ILE A 375 -32.57 -4.37 -11.82
CA ILE A 375 -31.46 -4.37 -12.77
C ILE A 375 -31.98 -4.93 -14.10
N ALA A 376 -31.76 -4.21 -15.20
CA ALA A 376 -32.09 -4.71 -16.54
C ALA A 376 -30.91 -5.51 -17.13
N ALA A 377 -31.19 -6.42 -18.06
CA ALA A 377 -30.14 -7.12 -18.79
C ALA A 377 -29.22 -6.11 -19.50
N GLY A 378 -27.90 -6.32 -19.42
CA GLY A 378 -26.88 -5.44 -20.00
C GLY A 378 -26.63 -4.14 -19.24
N THR A 379 -27.31 -3.90 -18.10
CA THR A 379 -27.01 -2.70 -17.27
C THR A 379 -25.85 -2.95 -16.32
N GLY A 380 -25.01 -1.93 -16.15
CA GLY A 380 -23.86 -1.97 -15.25
C GLY A 380 -24.29 -2.18 -13.80
N ALA A 381 -23.68 -3.18 -13.15
CA ALA A 381 -24.02 -3.64 -11.81
C ALA A 381 -22.83 -3.55 -10.82
N GLY A 382 -21.72 -2.94 -11.24
CA GLY A 382 -20.54 -2.73 -10.40
C GLY A 382 -19.22 -2.77 -11.17
N THR A 383 -18.15 -3.04 -10.43
CA THR A 383 -16.77 -3.15 -10.89
C THR A 383 -16.11 -4.36 -10.25
N LEU A 384 -15.46 -5.18 -11.07
CA LEU A 384 -14.53 -6.21 -10.62
C LEU A 384 -13.13 -5.60 -10.51
N LYS A 385 -12.46 -5.79 -9.37
CA LYS A 385 -11.15 -5.22 -9.08
C LYS A 385 -10.17 -6.29 -8.58
N TYR A 386 -9.03 -6.39 -9.24
CA TYR A 386 -7.86 -7.14 -8.78
C TYR A 386 -6.88 -6.15 -8.18
N THR A 387 -6.46 -6.34 -6.92
CA THR A 387 -5.54 -5.42 -6.21
C THR A 387 -4.33 -6.18 -5.67
N ALA A 388 -3.13 -5.71 -5.98
CA ALA A 388 -1.89 -6.08 -5.31
C ALA A 388 -1.30 -4.78 -4.74
N LEU A 389 -1.26 -4.63 -3.42
CA LEU A 389 -0.86 -3.39 -2.74
C LEU A 389 -1.48 -2.13 -3.37
N ALA A 390 -0.68 -1.29 -4.05
CA ALA A 390 -1.13 -0.06 -4.68
C ALA A 390 -1.53 -0.23 -6.17
N THR A 391 -1.21 -1.37 -6.77
CA THR A 391 -1.57 -1.68 -8.17
C THR A 391 -2.95 -2.31 -8.23
N ALA A 392 -3.76 -1.87 -9.19
CA ALA A 392 -5.06 -2.47 -9.43
C ALA A 392 -5.40 -2.57 -10.92
N ALA A 393 -6.11 -3.65 -11.28
CA ALA A 393 -6.75 -3.83 -12.57
C ALA A 393 -8.26 -3.96 -12.37
N THR A 394 -9.06 -3.29 -13.21
CA THR A 394 -10.52 -3.23 -13.05
C THR A 394 -11.25 -3.41 -14.36
N THR A 395 -12.45 -3.99 -14.29
CA THR A 395 -13.43 -3.99 -15.39
C THR A 395 -14.82 -3.72 -14.84
N ALA A 396 -15.70 -3.11 -15.63
CA ALA A 396 -17.11 -3.01 -15.25
C ALA A 396 -17.76 -4.40 -15.36
N VAL A 397 -18.82 -4.61 -14.56
CA VAL A 397 -19.64 -5.81 -14.66
C VAL A 397 -21.07 -5.44 -14.99
N GLN A 398 -21.74 -6.26 -15.80
CA GLN A 398 -23.12 -6.06 -16.22
C GLN A 398 -23.96 -7.29 -15.89
N ALA A 399 -25.24 -7.09 -15.62
CA ALA A 399 -26.15 -8.21 -15.44
C ALA A 399 -26.42 -8.91 -16.78
N THR A 400 -26.38 -10.24 -16.80
CA THR A 400 -26.73 -11.02 -18.00
C THR A 400 -28.22 -10.99 -18.27
N ASP A 401 -29.02 -11.06 -17.20
CA ASP A 401 -30.47 -11.13 -17.24
C ASP A 401 -31.09 -10.05 -16.35
N ALA A 402 -32.33 -9.69 -16.64
CA ALA A 402 -33.08 -8.75 -15.81
C ALA A 402 -33.38 -9.36 -14.43
N LEU A 403 -33.05 -8.62 -13.38
CA LEU A 403 -33.50 -8.87 -12.01
C LEU A 403 -34.57 -7.85 -11.65
N GLU A 404 -35.82 -8.29 -11.74
CA GLU A 404 -36.97 -7.48 -11.38
C GLU A 404 -37.20 -7.48 -9.87
N PRO A 405 -37.75 -6.38 -9.32
CA PRO A 405 -38.16 -6.35 -7.92
C PRO A 405 -39.28 -7.38 -7.67
N PRO A 406 -39.45 -7.80 -6.41
CA PRO A 406 -40.55 -8.66 -5.98
C PRO A 406 -41.90 -8.10 -6.40
N SER A 407 -42.75 -8.94 -7.00
CA SER A 407 -44.16 -8.62 -7.19
C SER A 407 -44.88 -8.48 -5.84
N TRP A 408 -46.03 -7.80 -5.84
CA TRP A 408 -46.85 -7.65 -4.63
C TRP A 408 -47.25 -9.01 -4.02
N TRP A 409 -47.48 -10.04 -4.86
CA TRP A 409 -47.81 -11.39 -4.40
C TRP A 409 -46.62 -12.07 -3.71
N GLU A 410 -45.43 -11.98 -4.29
CA GLU A 410 -44.20 -12.54 -3.70
C GLU A 410 -43.85 -11.87 -2.36
N ARG A 411 -44.13 -10.57 -2.21
CA ARG A 411 -43.94 -9.88 -0.91
C ARG A 411 -44.88 -10.43 0.17
N ILE A 412 -46.10 -10.82 -0.20
CA ILE A 412 -47.06 -11.41 0.72
C ILE A 412 -46.63 -12.85 1.08
N THR A 413 -46.27 -13.67 0.09
CA THR A 413 -46.00 -15.11 0.28
C THR A 413 -44.59 -15.45 0.75
N HIS A 414 -43.59 -14.60 0.50
CA HIS A 414 -42.17 -14.90 0.71
C HIS A 414 -41.37 -13.84 1.48
N GLY A 415 -42.00 -12.71 1.85
CA GLY A 415 -41.36 -11.64 2.63
C GLY A 415 -41.06 -11.98 4.09
#